data_AF-A0A9X3Z4V2-F1
#
_entry.id   AF-A0A9X3Z4V2-F1
#
_cell.length_a   1.000
_cell.length_b   1.000
_cell.length_c   1.000
_cell.angle_alpha   90.00
_cell.angle_beta   90.00
_cell.angle_gamma   90.00
#
_symmetry.space_group_name_H-M   'P 1'
#
loop_
_entity.id
_entity.type
_entity.pdbx_description
1 polymer ?
#
loop_
_entity_poly.entity_id
_entity_poly.type
_entity_poly.pdbx_seq_one_letter_code
_entity_poly.pdbx_strand_id
1 'polypeptide(L)'
;MRRNGVLSAVNWALYAIALFLIYHILVKPAFLDLSWIALIVFLPLLGFCYVLVHPDERRQVVVFTLGFLLLDRALTHVDVKSLVAVVIGGAVAIGVVALIAKWYGRLSWSAVGALVLVAVLANVSFHRDNLAALSHFTLKYESERLYNGAWVDYFPVTLYDVDGDGKQEIITYGNAEEMPLPEEKPKKPETEAERKALADKLLHLQAEPVSLYVLTWKDGKLVRMPNDQIAPETMAKIKEQMPSDYPGFPYYTMKDGQLVPNVQRQSYAEAMLQVGTAPYRALLLDMQNIGDRLAENGGSMDTRSAMGEKYRDVSIKEGLLSGTYEGKPFAATTKATKLVGTMKLPDGREGLITMGEHFSVMAVEPDGTAVEAYSLTRKEMPLATAEFIPADLDKDGADELLVANSPSYILKPKPNGTWEILWASEEGDRSFRFTNYAPVGSSGEPEIVAMAKSWVSTTDTRYLAGYRYTPEGLEQTWRIYLPLLNVQVGDIDGDKENEIVATIYDKHRLIVFKQHNVPVVPLVILVFVGLIGYGIARRVRHA
;
A
#
# COMPACT_ATOMS: atom_id res chain seq x y z
N MET A 1 4.65 -19.41 -43.62
CA MET A 1 6.02 -19.32 -43.04
C MET A 1 6.80 -20.63 -43.26
N ARG A 2 7.50 -20.80 -44.40
CA ARG A 2 8.32 -22.00 -44.72
C ARG A 2 9.82 -21.67 -44.99
N ARG A 3 10.39 -20.66 -44.31
CA ARG A 3 11.82 -20.29 -44.41
C ARG A 3 12.43 -20.12 -43.01
N ASN A 4 13.64 -20.66 -42.82
CA ASN A 4 14.51 -20.67 -41.63
C ASN A 4 13.80 -20.85 -40.27
N GLY A 5 13.95 -22.03 -39.66
CA GLY A 5 13.37 -22.36 -38.35
C GLY A 5 13.74 -21.37 -37.24
N VAL A 6 14.95 -20.80 -37.28
CA VAL A 6 15.43 -19.77 -36.34
C VAL A 6 14.64 -18.47 -36.47
N LEU A 7 14.48 -17.95 -37.68
CA LEU A 7 13.72 -16.71 -37.94
C LEU A 7 12.25 -16.87 -37.51
N SER A 8 11.68 -18.06 -37.75
CA SER A 8 10.34 -18.40 -37.26
C SER A 8 10.25 -18.39 -35.74
N ALA A 9 11.23 -18.97 -35.03
CA ALA A 9 11.24 -18.99 -33.56
C ALA A 9 11.32 -17.58 -32.97
N VAL A 10 12.19 -16.72 -33.53
CA VAL A 10 12.36 -15.33 -33.09
C VAL A 10 11.06 -14.54 -33.26
N ASN A 11 10.37 -14.67 -34.40
CA ASN A 11 9.11 -13.96 -34.62
C ASN A 11 8.01 -14.37 -33.62
N TRP A 12 7.91 -15.67 -33.30
CA TRP A 12 6.96 -16.15 -32.28
C TRP A 12 7.33 -15.68 -30.87
N ALA A 13 8.63 -15.62 -30.55
CA ALA A 13 9.09 -15.11 -29.27
C ALA A 13 8.79 -13.61 -29.12
N LEU A 14 9.07 -12.80 -30.16
CA LEU A 14 8.72 -11.38 -30.18
C LEU A 14 7.21 -11.16 -30.05
N TYR A 15 6.40 -12.01 -30.70
CA TYR A 15 4.95 -11.96 -30.55
C TYR A 15 4.50 -12.29 -29.12
N ALA A 16 5.09 -13.31 -28.47
CA ALA A 16 4.80 -13.63 -27.07
C ALA A 16 5.18 -12.49 -26.12
N ILE A 17 6.35 -11.87 -26.31
CA ILE A 17 6.78 -10.71 -25.51
C ILE A 17 5.80 -9.55 -25.70
N ALA A 18 5.40 -9.27 -26.94
CA ALA A 18 4.42 -8.22 -27.21
C ALA A 18 3.07 -8.53 -26.54
N LEU A 19 2.57 -9.78 -26.64
CA LEU A 19 1.34 -10.21 -25.97
C LEU A 19 1.43 -10.03 -24.46
N PHE A 20 2.56 -10.41 -23.85
CA PHE A 20 2.81 -10.26 -22.42
C PHE A 20 2.70 -8.79 -21.98
N LEU A 21 3.41 -7.89 -22.68
CA LEU A 21 3.40 -6.46 -22.37
C LEU A 21 2.02 -5.84 -22.61
N ILE A 22 1.39 -6.10 -23.76
CA ILE A 22 0.07 -5.58 -24.10
C ILE A 22 -0.96 -6.03 -23.06
N TYR A 23 -0.94 -7.30 -22.67
CA TYR A 23 -1.91 -7.82 -21.69
C TYR A 23 -1.74 -7.17 -20.31
N HIS A 24 -0.51 -7.08 -19.79
CA HIS A 24 -0.27 -6.59 -18.42
C HIS A 24 -0.24 -5.07 -18.28
N ILE A 25 0.14 -4.34 -19.33
CA ILE A 25 0.31 -2.87 -19.29
C ILE A 25 -0.86 -2.12 -19.93
N LEU A 26 -1.54 -2.70 -20.93
CA LEU A 26 -2.67 -2.04 -21.60
C LEU A 26 -4.01 -2.68 -21.24
N VAL A 27 -4.17 -3.99 -21.50
CA VAL A 27 -5.48 -4.65 -21.39
C VAL A 27 -5.92 -4.72 -19.93
N LYS A 28 -5.14 -5.36 -19.04
CA LYS A 28 -5.52 -5.52 -17.64
C LYS A 28 -5.77 -4.16 -16.94
N PRO A 29 -4.88 -3.15 -17.04
CA PRO A 29 -5.14 -1.81 -16.52
C PRO A 29 -6.41 -1.16 -17.08
N ALA A 30 -6.66 -1.24 -18.39
CA ALA A 30 -7.88 -0.69 -18.98
C ALA A 30 -9.15 -1.36 -18.43
N PHE A 31 -9.14 -2.67 -18.18
CA PHE A 31 -10.26 -3.36 -17.55
C PHE A 31 -10.43 -2.99 -16.07
N LEU A 32 -9.33 -2.75 -15.34
CA LEU A 32 -9.38 -2.32 -13.94
C LEU A 32 -9.91 -0.89 -13.79
N ASP A 33 -9.63 -0.02 -14.77
CA ASP A 33 -10.02 1.39 -14.72
C ASP A 33 -11.38 1.69 -15.37
N LEU A 34 -11.60 1.13 -16.57
CA LEU A 34 -12.76 1.44 -17.41
C LEU A 34 -13.87 0.37 -17.33
N SER A 35 -13.62 -0.76 -16.68
CA SER A 35 -14.61 -1.83 -16.44
C SER A 35 -15.39 -2.22 -17.72
N TRP A 36 -16.70 -1.96 -17.79
CA TRP A 36 -17.55 -2.29 -18.94
C TRP A 36 -17.21 -1.49 -20.20
N ILE A 37 -16.67 -0.27 -20.08
CA ILE A 37 -16.25 0.53 -21.25
C ILE A 37 -15.08 -0.18 -21.95
N ALA A 38 -14.12 -0.72 -21.18
CA ALA A 38 -13.06 -1.54 -21.75
C ALA A 38 -13.64 -2.75 -22.51
N LEU A 39 -14.68 -3.41 -21.98
CA LEU A 39 -15.32 -4.53 -22.68
C LEU A 39 -15.90 -4.10 -24.05
N ILE A 40 -16.61 -2.96 -24.10
CA ILE A 40 -17.21 -2.45 -25.35
C ILE A 40 -16.14 -2.04 -26.37
N VAL A 41 -14.98 -1.56 -25.94
CA VAL A 41 -13.88 -1.19 -26.83
C VAL A 41 -13.09 -2.41 -27.29
N PHE A 42 -12.74 -3.31 -26.37
CA PHE A 42 -11.86 -4.45 -26.65
C PHE A 42 -12.57 -5.57 -27.42
N LEU A 43 -13.89 -5.78 -27.28
CA LEU A 43 -14.59 -6.82 -28.05
C LEU A 43 -14.56 -6.57 -29.57
N PRO A 44 -14.96 -5.38 -30.09
CA PRO A 44 -14.80 -5.05 -31.50
C PRO A 44 -13.34 -5.07 -31.95
N LEU A 45 -12.42 -4.58 -31.12
CA LEU A 45 -10.99 -4.57 -31.42
C LEU A 45 -10.43 -6.00 -31.57
N LEU A 46 -10.80 -6.92 -30.68
CA LEU A 46 -10.45 -8.34 -30.79
C LEU A 46 -11.06 -8.97 -32.05
N GLY A 47 -12.32 -8.66 -32.37
CA GLY A 47 -12.97 -9.07 -33.61
C GLY A 47 -12.25 -8.57 -34.86
N PHE A 48 -11.84 -7.30 -34.85
CA PHE A 48 -11.03 -6.69 -35.91
C PHE A 48 -9.66 -7.37 -36.04
N CYS A 49 -8.94 -7.56 -34.93
CA CYS A 49 -7.66 -8.29 -34.91
C CYS A 49 -7.79 -9.72 -35.44
N TYR A 50 -8.86 -10.44 -35.08
CA TYR A 50 -9.15 -11.78 -35.62
C TYR A 50 -9.35 -11.75 -37.14
N VAL A 51 -10.09 -10.75 -37.63
CA VAL A 51 -10.39 -10.58 -39.05
C VAL A 51 -9.13 -10.19 -39.85
N LEU A 52 -8.21 -9.41 -39.26
CA LEU A 52 -6.91 -9.05 -39.86
C LEU A 52 -6.00 -10.25 -40.12
N VAL A 53 -6.05 -11.29 -39.28
CA VAL A 53 -5.24 -12.49 -39.48
C VAL A 53 -5.79 -13.28 -40.67
N HIS A 54 -4.88 -13.70 -41.57
CA HIS A 54 -5.22 -14.50 -42.75
C HIS A 54 -5.98 -15.77 -42.35
N PRO A 55 -7.08 -16.16 -43.04
CA PRO A 55 -7.94 -17.28 -42.64
C PRO A 55 -7.19 -18.57 -42.28
N ASP A 56 -6.18 -18.93 -43.06
CA ASP A 56 -5.37 -20.14 -42.85
C ASP A 56 -4.50 -20.12 -41.58
N GLU A 57 -4.20 -18.93 -41.05
CA GLU A 57 -3.34 -18.74 -39.88
C GLU A 57 -4.13 -18.42 -38.60
N ARG A 58 -5.42 -18.08 -38.72
CA ARG A 58 -6.28 -17.68 -37.58
C ARG A 58 -6.24 -18.69 -36.44
N ARG A 59 -6.37 -19.98 -36.76
CA ARG A 59 -6.33 -21.07 -35.78
C ARG A 59 -5.00 -21.09 -35.02
N GLN A 60 -3.88 -20.94 -35.73
CA GLN A 60 -2.55 -20.96 -35.11
C GLN A 60 -2.34 -19.75 -34.20
N VAL A 61 -2.70 -18.55 -34.66
CA VAL A 61 -2.56 -17.32 -33.88
C VAL A 61 -3.46 -17.35 -32.65
N VAL A 62 -4.74 -17.71 -32.79
CA VAL A 62 -5.69 -17.78 -31.65
C VAL A 62 -5.21 -18.79 -30.61
N VAL A 63 -4.80 -19.99 -31.04
CA VAL A 63 -4.32 -21.01 -30.10
C VAL A 63 -2.99 -20.61 -29.46
N PHE A 64 -2.10 -19.91 -30.19
CA PHE A 64 -0.88 -19.36 -29.60
C PHE A 64 -1.21 -18.31 -28.53
N THR A 65 -2.04 -17.33 -28.86
CA THR A 65 -2.37 -16.21 -27.97
C THR A 65 -3.07 -16.69 -26.71
N LEU A 66 -4.13 -17.51 -26.86
CA LEU A 66 -4.84 -18.07 -25.71
C LEU A 66 -3.96 -19.04 -24.93
N GLY A 67 -3.22 -19.91 -25.63
CA GLY A 67 -2.30 -20.85 -24.99
C GLY A 67 -1.22 -20.14 -24.17
N PHE A 68 -0.62 -19.07 -24.72
CA PHE A 68 0.36 -18.24 -24.03
C PHE A 68 -0.25 -17.60 -22.79
N LEU A 69 -1.35 -16.84 -22.92
CA LEU A 69 -1.98 -16.16 -21.78
C LEU A 69 -2.48 -17.13 -20.71
N LEU A 70 -2.97 -18.31 -21.09
CA LEU A 70 -3.38 -19.35 -20.16
C LEU A 70 -2.20 -19.99 -19.45
N LEU A 71 -1.12 -20.33 -20.17
CA LEU A 71 0.08 -20.88 -19.57
C LEU A 71 0.70 -19.87 -18.60
N ASP A 72 0.82 -18.64 -19.06
CA ASP A 72 1.32 -17.51 -18.30
C ASP A 72 0.48 -17.40 -16.99
N ARG A 73 -0.85 -17.32 -17.07
CA ARG A 73 -1.72 -17.31 -15.88
C ARG A 73 -1.57 -18.55 -14.99
N ALA A 74 -1.48 -19.74 -15.58
CA ALA A 74 -1.35 -20.99 -14.84
C ALA A 74 -0.06 -21.02 -14.02
N LEU A 75 1.07 -20.62 -14.60
CA LEU A 75 2.37 -20.60 -13.92
C LEU A 75 2.39 -19.63 -12.73
N THR A 76 1.61 -18.55 -12.75
CA THR A 76 1.51 -17.59 -11.64
C THR A 76 0.71 -18.11 -10.46
N HIS A 77 -0.31 -18.92 -10.72
CA HIS A 77 -1.21 -19.42 -9.67
C HIS A 77 -0.79 -20.78 -9.10
N VAL A 78 0.41 -21.27 -9.43
CA VAL A 78 0.98 -22.42 -8.73
C VAL A 78 1.53 -21.97 -7.38
N ASP A 79 0.63 -21.50 -6.50
CA ASP A 79 0.96 -21.08 -5.14
C ASP A 79 0.90 -22.30 -4.22
N VAL A 80 1.99 -23.07 -4.22
CA VAL A 80 2.16 -24.21 -3.34
C VAL A 80 3.43 -24.02 -2.54
N LYS A 81 3.36 -24.16 -1.21
CA LYS A 81 4.52 -24.01 -0.30
C LYS A 81 5.72 -24.93 -0.61
N SER A 82 5.57 -25.90 -1.52
CA SER A 82 6.61 -26.85 -1.92
C SER A 82 7.12 -26.53 -3.31
N LEU A 83 8.42 -26.25 -3.43
CA LEU A 83 9.12 -26.06 -4.72
C LEU A 83 8.85 -27.25 -5.67
N VAL A 84 8.82 -28.47 -5.14
CA VAL A 84 8.55 -29.69 -5.93
C VAL A 84 7.15 -29.66 -6.52
N ALA A 85 6.14 -29.21 -5.76
CA ALA A 85 4.78 -29.08 -6.26
C ALA A 85 4.65 -27.96 -7.29
N VAL A 86 5.40 -26.86 -7.12
CA VAL A 86 5.50 -25.78 -8.12
C VAL A 86 6.08 -26.31 -9.44
N VAL A 87 7.18 -27.05 -9.37
CA VAL A 87 7.84 -27.63 -10.55
C VAL A 87 6.93 -28.65 -11.25
N ILE A 88 6.30 -29.56 -10.51
CA ILE A 88 5.39 -30.56 -11.10
C ILE A 88 4.15 -29.90 -11.69
N GLY A 89 3.51 -28.99 -10.95
CA GLY A 89 2.34 -28.25 -11.43
C GLY A 89 2.64 -27.44 -12.68
N GLY A 90 3.77 -26.73 -12.69
CA GLY A 90 4.27 -26.00 -13.85
C GLY A 90 4.55 -26.92 -15.04
N ALA A 91 5.22 -28.05 -14.83
CA ALA A 91 5.50 -29.03 -15.89
C ALA A 91 4.22 -29.61 -16.50
N VAL A 92 3.20 -29.91 -15.68
CA VAL A 92 1.89 -30.37 -16.16
C VAL A 92 1.19 -29.27 -16.98
N ALA A 93 1.15 -28.03 -16.48
CA ALA A 93 0.56 -26.91 -17.22
C ALA A 93 1.24 -26.67 -18.58
N ILE A 94 2.58 -26.69 -18.60
CA ILE A 94 3.39 -26.60 -19.82
C ILE A 94 3.04 -27.75 -20.77
N GLY A 95 3.00 -28.99 -20.27
CA GLY A 95 2.70 -30.17 -21.07
C GLY A 95 1.32 -30.10 -21.72
N VAL A 96 0.28 -29.76 -20.94
CA VAL A 96 -1.10 -29.62 -21.43
C VAL A 96 -1.20 -28.53 -22.50
N VAL A 97 -0.67 -27.33 -22.23
CA VAL A 97 -0.72 -26.23 -23.21
C VAL A 97 0.10 -26.54 -24.46
N ALA A 98 1.27 -27.16 -24.32
CA ALA A 98 2.10 -27.57 -25.45
C ALA A 98 1.39 -28.61 -26.33
N LEU A 99 0.71 -29.59 -25.74
CA LEU A 99 -0.09 -30.58 -26.47
C LEU A 99 -1.25 -29.93 -27.21
N ILE A 100 -2.00 -29.03 -26.57
CA ILE A 100 -3.10 -28.29 -27.21
C ILE A 100 -2.55 -27.43 -28.37
N ALA A 101 -1.48 -26.68 -28.14
CA ALA A 101 -0.86 -25.85 -29.18
C ALA A 101 -0.37 -26.71 -30.36
N LYS A 102 0.24 -27.86 -30.08
CA LYS A 102 0.77 -28.73 -31.13
C LYS A 102 -0.32 -29.47 -31.90
N TRP A 103 -1.28 -30.09 -31.22
CA TRP A 103 -2.22 -31.03 -31.81
C TRP A 103 -3.48 -30.31 -32.30
N TYR A 104 -4.08 -29.48 -31.43
CA TYR A 104 -5.22 -28.67 -31.81
C TYR A 104 -4.78 -27.42 -32.57
N GLY A 105 -3.75 -26.69 -32.15
CA GLY A 105 -3.33 -25.49 -32.87
C GLY A 105 -2.60 -25.77 -34.20
N ARG A 106 -2.06 -26.98 -34.37
CA ARG A 106 -1.13 -27.35 -35.46
C ARG A 106 0.09 -26.42 -35.54
N LEU A 107 0.56 -25.90 -34.41
CA LEU A 107 1.73 -25.02 -34.36
C LEU A 107 3.03 -25.77 -34.70
N SER A 108 4.01 -25.03 -35.22
CA SER A 108 5.37 -25.54 -35.37
C SER A 108 6.03 -25.72 -34.00
N TRP A 109 7.01 -26.63 -33.91
CA TRP A 109 7.77 -26.81 -32.66
C TRP A 109 8.53 -25.55 -32.25
N SER A 110 8.95 -24.72 -33.21
CA SER A 110 9.53 -23.40 -32.95
C SER A 110 8.56 -22.47 -32.22
N ALA A 111 7.29 -22.47 -32.59
CA ALA A 111 6.27 -21.64 -31.96
C ALA A 111 5.92 -22.16 -30.56
N VAL A 112 5.77 -23.49 -30.39
CA VAL A 112 5.54 -24.10 -29.07
C VAL A 112 6.72 -23.80 -28.13
N GLY A 113 7.96 -23.95 -28.61
CA GLY A 113 9.16 -23.63 -27.85
C GLY A 113 9.22 -22.16 -27.44
N ALA A 114 8.92 -21.23 -28.36
CA ALA A 114 8.87 -19.80 -28.05
C ALA A 114 7.80 -19.45 -27.01
N LEU A 115 6.59 -20.02 -27.13
CA LEU A 115 5.49 -19.84 -26.19
C LEU A 115 5.91 -20.24 -24.77
N VAL A 116 6.45 -21.45 -24.62
CA VAL A 116 6.87 -21.99 -23.31
C VAL A 116 8.05 -21.21 -22.76
N LEU A 117 9.09 -20.97 -23.58
CA LEU A 117 10.30 -20.28 -23.16
C LEU A 117 9.97 -18.87 -22.66
N VAL A 118 9.20 -18.08 -23.41
CA VAL A 118 8.85 -16.72 -23.00
C VAL A 118 7.95 -16.73 -21.76
N ALA A 119 6.98 -17.64 -21.65
CA ALA A 119 6.13 -17.72 -20.47
C ALA A 119 6.93 -18.06 -19.20
N VAL A 120 7.88 -19.00 -19.29
CA VAL A 120 8.77 -19.36 -18.17
C VAL A 120 9.71 -18.21 -17.84
N LEU A 121 10.36 -17.60 -18.83
CA LEU A 121 11.26 -16.46 -18.61
C LEU A 121 10.53 -15.28 -17.97
N ALA A 122 9.33 -14.96 -18.44
CA ALA A 122 8.53 -13.88 -17.88
C ALA A 122 8.16 -14.14 -16.42
N ASN A 123 7.78 -15.38 -16.09
CA ASN A 123 7.40 -15.77 -14.73
C ASN A 123 8.58 -15.77 -13.75
N VAL A 124 9.79 -16.12 -14.21
CA VAL A 124 11.01 -16.07 -13.39
C VAL A 124 11.54 -14.64 -13.24
N SER A 125 11.36 -13.80 -14.26
CA SER A 125 11.97 -12.46 -14.27
C SER A 125 11.12 -11.38 -13.58
N PHE A 126 9.79 -11.55 -13.53
CA PHE A 126 8.88 -10.53 -13.03
C PHE A 126 7.92 -11.06 -11.97
N HIS A 127 7.83 -10.36 -10.84
CA HIS A 127 6.72 -10.54 -9.90
C HIS A 127 5.46 -9.94 -10.51
N ARG A 128 4.50 -10.82 -10.82
CA ARG A 128 3.42 -10.51 -11.75
C ARG A 128 2.36 -9.58 -11.20
N ASP A 129 2.16 -9.63 -9.90
CA ASP A 129 1.28 -8.70 -9.19
C ASP A 129 1.76 -7.27 -9.40
N ASN A 130 3.08 -7.05 -9.52
CA ASN A 130 3.69 -5.72 -9.58
C ASN A 130 3.90 -5.20 -11.02
N LEU A 131 3.59 -5.99 -12.06
CA LEU A 131 3.74 -5.55 -13.46
C LEU A 131 2.88 -4.32 -13.79
N ALA A 132 1.75 -4.14 -13.10
CA ALA A 132 0.91 -2.97 -13.27
C ALA A 132 1.60 -1.66 -12.82
N ALA A 133 2.66 -1.76 -12.00
CA ALA A 133 3.46 -0.62 -11.58
C ALA A 133 4.48 -0.18 -12.64
N LEU A 134 4.90 -1.06 -13.56
CA LEU A 134 5.88 -0.77 -14.64
C LEU A 134 5.46 0.36 -15.58
N SER A 135 4.24 0.89 -15.48
CA SER A 135 3.88 2.12 -16.16
C SER A 135 4.76 3.29 -15.73
N HIS A 136 5.18 3.32 -14.46
CA HIS A 136 5.94 4.43 -13.86
C HIS A 136 7.03 3.98 -12.87
N PHE A 137 6.95 2.75 -12.34
CA PHE A 137 7.81 2.26 -11.26
C PHE A 137 8.33 0.85 -11.53
N THR A 138 9.57 0.58 -11.11
CA THR A 138 10.10 -0.77 -10.96
C THR A 138 9.96 -1.25 -9.52
N LEU A 139 9.72 -2.54 -9.36
CA LEU A 139 9.85 -3.18 -8.05
C LEU A 139 11.34 -3.24 -7.70
N LYS A 140 11.75 -2.50 -6.66
CA LYS A 140 13.11 -2.49 -6.14
C LYS A 140 13.32 -3.66 -5.19
N TYR A 141 12.37 -3.90 -4.29
CA TYR A 141 12.42 -4.98 -3.32
C TYR A 141 11.02 -5.39 -2.84
N GLU A 142 10.86 -6.68 -2.53
CA GLU A 142 9.72 -7.21 -1.78
C GLU A 142 10.28 -8.03 -0.61
N SER A 143 9.87 -7.70 0.61
CA SER A 143 10.34 -8.42 1.80
C SER A 143 9.73 -9.81 1.90
N GLU A 144 10.39 -10.68 2.67
CA GLU A 144 9.71 -11.84 3.24
C GLU A 144 8.56 -11.39 4.17
N ARG A 145 7.70 -12.34 4.53
CA ARG A 145 6.59 -12.09 5.45
C ARG A 145 7.17 -11.70 6.82
N LEU A 146 6.85 -10.52 7.31
CA LEU A 146 7.39 -9.96 8.56
C LEU A 146 6.65 -10.43 9.82
N TYR A 147 5.45 -11.01 9.65
CA TYR A 147 4.60 -11.47 10.76
C TYR A 147 4.01 -12.84 10.48
N ASN A 148 4.24 -13.80 11.37
CA ASN A 148 3.82 -15.20 11.25
C ASN A 148 2.58 -15.56 12.07
N GLY A 149 1.80 -14.58 12.54
CA GLY A 149 0.51 -14.81 13.18
C GLY A 149 -0.68 -14.68 12.22
N ALA A 150 -1.88 -14.79 12.79
CA ALA A 150 -3.15 -14.79 12.06
C ALA A 150 -4.17 -13.77 12.58
N TRP A 151 -3.81 -12.97 13.60
CA TRP A 151 -4.77 -12.09 14.30
C TRP A 151 -4.72 -10.64 13.84
N VAL A 152 -3.65 -10.27 13.15
CA VAL A 152 -3.39 -8.92 12.68
C VAL A 152 -3.34 -8.94 11.17
N ASP A 153 -4.07 -8.03 10.52
CA ASP A 153 -4.13 -7.95 9.07
C ASP A 153 -2.97 -7.12 8.48
N TYR A 154 -2.48 -6.13 9.22
CA TYR A 154 -1.38 -5.26 8.82
C TYR A 154 -0.74 -4.57 10.04
N PHE A 155 0.47 -4.04 9.87
CA PHE A 155 1.12 -3.15 10.84
C PHE A 155 1.37 -1.77 10.24
N PRO A 156 1.33 -0.69 11.04
CA PRO A 156 1.70 0.63 10.58
C PRO A 156 3.15 0.65 10.09
N VAL A 157 3.43 1.55 9.15
CA VAL A 157 4.76 1.77 8.57
C VAL A 157 5.08 3.26 8.64
N THR A 158 6.28 3.59 9.10
CA THR A 158 6.85 4.94 9.05
C THR A 158 8.30 4.88 8.57
N LEU A 159 8.85 6.03 8.20
CA LEU A 159 10.24 6.19 7.76
C LEU A 159 10.96 7.14 8.71
N TYR A 160 12.20 6.82 9.07
CA TYR A 160 13.04 7.67 9.92
C TYR A 160 14.51 7.40 9.66
N ASP A 161 15.34 8.45 9.67
CA ASP A 161 16.79 8.34 9.61
C ASP A 161 17.32 7.99 11.01
N VAL A 162 17.63 6.72 11.23
CA VAL A 162 17.93 6.17 12.56
C VAL A 162 19.38 6.42 12.97
N ASP A 163 20.31 6.37 12.01
CA ASP A 163 21.74 6.49 12.26
C ASP A 163 22.37 7.81 11.75
N GLY A 164 21.58 8.68 11.13
CA GLY A 164 21.98 10.00 10.67
C GLY A 164 22.80 9.97 9.38
N ASP A 165 22.74 8.88 8.61
CA ASP A 165 23.48 8.72 7.36
C ASP A 165 22.78 9.37 6.15
N GLY A 166 21.58 9.91 6.37
CA GLY A 166 20.74 10.56 5.37
C GLY A 166 19.82 9.61 4.60
N LYS A 167 19.90 8.30 4.86
CA LYS A 167 18.89 7.33 4.41
C LYS A 167 17.77 7.25 5.42
N GLN A 168 16.62 6.77 4.98
CA GLN A 168 15.50 6.50 5.87
C GLN A 168 15.32 4.99 6.06
N GLU A 169 15.41 4.54 7.30
CA GLU A 169 15.00 3.19 7.69
C GLU A 169 13.48 3.05 7.65
N ILE A 170 13.03 1.87 7.24
CA ILE A 170 11.62 1.48 7.32
C ILE A 170 11.35 0.90 8.70
N ILE A 171 10.41 1.51 9.42
CA ILE A 171 10.03 1.09 10.76
C ILE A 171 8.62 0.51 10.73
N THR A 172 8.48 -0.71 11.23
CA THR A 172 7.20 -1.40 11.36
C THR A 172 7.25 -2.42 12.51
N TYR A 173 6.20 -3.21 12.68
CA TYR A 173 6.16 -4.30 13.64
C TYR A 173 6.17 -5.66 12.93
N GLY A 174 6.75 -6.65 13.59
CA GLY A 174 6.85 -8.01 13.07
C GLY A 174 7.18 -9.02 14.17
N ASN A 175 7.13 -10.29 13.81
CA ASN A 175 7.56 -11.38 14.69
C ASN A 175 8.13 -12.59 13.94
N ALA A 176 8.41 -12.45 12.65
CA ALA A 176 8.84 -13.58 11.84
C ALA A 176 10.18 -14.17 12.29
N GLU A 177 11.05 -13.37 12.93
CA GLU A 177 12.34 -13.83 13.45
C GLU A 177 12.19 -14.47 14.84
N GLU A 178 11.29 -13.93 15.67
CA GLU A 178 10.98 -14.44 17.01
C GLU A 178 10.12 -15.70 16.97
N MET A 179 9.26 -15.84 15.95
CA MET A 179 8.40 -16.99 15.69
C MET A 179 8.54 -17.46 14.23
N PRO A 180 9.64 -18.14 13.89
CA PRO A 180 9.79 -18.72 12.57
C PRO A 180 8.71 -19.78 12.32
N LEU A 181 8.18 -19.83 11.10
CA LEU A 181 7.22 -20.86 10.72
C LEU A 181 7.89 -22.24 10.86
N PRO A 182 7.22 -23.23 11.49
CA PRO A 182 7.78 -24.57 11.62
C PRO A 182 8.02 -25.19 10.24
N GLU A 183 9.19 -25.79 10.04
CA GLU A 183 9.60 -26.40 8.77
C GLU A 183 8.70 -27.59 8.38
N GLU A 184 8.13 -28.29 9.36
CA GLU A 184 7.20 -29.40 9.15
C GLU A 184 5.75 -28.97 9.35
N LYS A 185 4.84 -29.52 8.52
CA LYS A 185 3.39 -29.38 8.76
C LYS A 185 3.09 -29.89 10.17
N PRO A 186 2.28 -29.17 10.97
CA PRO A 186 1.90 -29.65 12.29
C PRO A 186 1.31 -31.06 12.15
N LYS A 187 1.90 -32.03 12.84
CA LYS A 187 1.41 -33.41 12.83
C LYS A 187 -0.04 -33.39 13.27
N LYS A 188 -0.90 -34.10 12.54
CA LYS A 188 -2.28 -34.27 12.96
C LYS A 188 -2.25 -34.99 14.32
N PRO A 189 -2.96 -34.49 15.34
CA PRO A 189 -2.98 -35.15 16.64
C PRO A 189 -3.56 -36.56 16.49
N GLU A 190 -2.77 -37.57 16.80
CA GLU A 190 -3.10 -38.98 16.61
C GLU A 190 -3.82 -39.52 17.85
N THR A 191 -3.43 -39.05 19.03
CA THR A 191 -4.02 -39.47 20.30
C THR A 191 -5.12 -38.52 20.79
N GLU A 192 -6.02 -39.03 21.64
CA GLU A 192 -7.06 -38.21 22.28
C GLU A 192 -6.45 -37.13 23.19
N ALA A 193 -5.34 -37.43 23.86
CA ALA A 193 -4.60 -36.46 24.67
C ALA A 193 -4.02 -35.32 23.83
N GLU A 194 -3.44 -35.62 22.66
CA GLU A 194 -2.95 -34.60 21.72
C GLU A 194 -4.09 -33.77 21.13
N ARG A 195 -5.24 -34.39 20.83
CA ARG A 195 -6.43 -33.67 20.36
C ARG A 195 -6.94 -32.73 21.42
N LYS A 196 -6.98 -33.17 22.69
CA LYS A 196 -7.39 -32.34 23.82
C LYS A 196 -6.39 -31.20 24.04
N ALA A 197 -5.09 -31.46 24.02
CA ALA A 197 -4.06 -30.42 24.17
C ALA A 197 -4.09 -29.40 23.03
N LEU A 198 -4.31 -29.84 21.79
CA LEU A 198 -4.49 -28.94 20.65
C LEU A 198 -5.79 -28.13 20.78
N ALA A 199 -6.89 -28.78 21.18
CA ALA A 199 -8.15 -28.10 21.43
C ALA A 199 -8.01 -27.04 22.53
N ASP A 200 -7.40 -27.37 23.67
CA ASP A 200 -7.14 -26.44 24.79
C ASP A 200 -6.26 -25.26 24.34
N LYS A 201 -5.24 -25.53 23.52
CA LYS A 201 -4.38 -24.50 22.91
C LYS A 201 -5.16 -23.59 21.95
N LEU A 202 -6.10 -24.14 21.18
CA LEU A 202 -6.94 -23.37 20.25
C LEU A 202 -8.10 -22.64 20.93
N LEU A 203 -8.49 -23.08 22.14
CA LEU A 203 -9.62 -22.53 22.89
C LEU A 203 -9.29 -21.17 23.53
N HIS A 204 -8.01 -20.93 23.81
CA HIS A 204 -7.53 -19.68 24.38
C HIS A 204 -6.72 -18.96 23.32
N LEU A 205 -6.99 -17.66 23.13
CA LEU A 205 -6.06 -16.80 22.41
C LEU A 205 -4.68 -16.91 23.10
N GLN A 206 -3.60 -16.57 22.42
CA GLN A 206 -2.27 -16.58 23.05
C GLN A 206 -1.66 -15.20 22.86
N ALA A 207 -0.83 -14.79 23.83
CA ALA A 207 0.04 -13.66 23.59
C ALA A 207 1.04 -14.06 22.52
N GLU A 208 1.27 -13.18 21.55
CA GLU A 208 2.26 -13.38 20.50
C GLU A 208 3.39 -12.38 20.69
N PRO A 209 4.67 -12.78 20.69
CA PRO A 209 5.76 -11.82 20.63
C PRO A 209 5.60 -10.96 19.37
N VAL A 210 5.82 -9.66 19.53
CA VAL A 210 5.86 -8.67 18.45
C VAL A 210 6.96 -7.68 18.77
N SER A 211 7.92 -7.56 17.87
CA SER A 211 9.02 -6.61 18.01
C SER A 211 8.84 -5.46 17.04
N LEU A 212 9.35 -4.29 17.44
CA LEU A 212 9.61 -3.21 16.51
C LEU A 212 10.77 -3.63 15.59
N TYR A 213 10.55 -3.56 14.29
CA TYR A 213 11.53 -3.85 13.25
C TYR A 213 12.00 -2.53 12.65
N VAL A 214 13.31 -2.30 12.72
CA VAL A 214 13.97 -1.20 12.03
C VAL A 214 14.76 -1.82 10.88
N LEU A 215 14.37 -1.52 9.65
CA LEU A 215 14.91 -2.14 8.44
C LEU A 215 15.70 -1.11 7.66
N THR A 216 17.01 -1.34 7.54
CA THR A 216 17.92 -0.50 6.75
C THR A 216 18.23 -1.15 5.42
N TRP A 217 18.56 -0.34 4.41
CA TRP A 217 18.94 -0.84 3.09
C TRP A 217 20.42 -1.23 3.04
N LYS A 218 20.69 -2.49 2.71
CA LYS A 218 22.06 -3.00 2.59
C LYS A 218 22.17 -4.04 1.48
N ASP A 219 23.17 -3.87 0.61
CA ASP A 219 23.50 -4.81 -0.47
C ASP A 219 22.30 -5.19 -1.36
N GLY A 220 21.42 -4.21 -1.64
CA GLY A 220 20.24 -4.39 -2.49
C GLY A 220 19.04 -5.05 -1.79
N LYS A 221 19.04 -5.12 -0.45
CA LYS A 221 17.99 -5.75 0.34
C LYS A 221 17.70 -4.95 1.61
N LEU A 222 16.51 -5.15 2.16
CA LEU A 222 16.20 -4.69 3.51
C LEU A 222 16.75 -5.67 4.54
N VAL A 223 17.51 -5.16 5.50
CA VAL A 223 18.10 -5.93 6.60
C VAL A 223 17.68 -5.31 7.93
N ARG A 224 17.26 -6.16 8.87
CA ARG A 224 16.90 -5.71 10.21
C ARG A 224 18.12 -5.24 10.98
N MET A 225 18.06 -4.02 11.48
CA MET A 225 18.96 -3.51 12.51
C MET A 225 18.56 -4.09 13.86
N PRO A 226 19.48 -4.74 14.58
CA PRO A 226 19.21 -5.21 15.93
C PRO A 226 18.82 -4.05 16.86
N ASN A 227 17.72 -4.19 17.59
CA ASN A 227 17.18 -3.11 18.42
C ASN A 227 18.14 -2.69 19.56
N ASP A 228 19.03 -3.60 19.99
CA ASP A 228 20.07 -3.34 20.99
C ASP A 228 21.24 -2.49 20.47
N GLN A 229 21.35 -2.33 19.14
CA GLN A 229 22.34 -1.46 18.50
C GLN A 229 21.82 -0.03 18.29
N ILE A 230 20.52 0.20 18.48
CA ILE A 230 19.91 1.52 18.35
C ILE A 230 19.99 2.23 19.70
N ALA A 231 20.48 3.48 19.69
CA ALA A 231 20.58 4.28 20.89
C ALA A 231 19.20 4.41 21.59
N PRO A 232 19.12 4.29 22.93
CA PRO A 232 17.85 4.34 23.65
C PRO A 232 17.02 5.60 23.37
N GLU A 233 17.70 6.74 23.20
CA GLU A 233 17.04 8.02 22.87
C GLU A 233 16.42 7.99 21.47
N THR A 234 17.11 7.43 20.48
CA THR A 234 16.58 7.25 19.13
C THR A 234 15.40 6.28 19.13
N MET A 235 15.51 5.17 19.87
CA MET A 235 14.43 4.20 20.03
C MET A 235 13.17 4.84 20.68
N ALA A 236 13.34 5.74 21.65
CA ALA A 236 12.23 6.49 22.24
C ALA A 236 11.55 7.38 21.20
N LYS A 237 12.33 8.15 20.41
CA LYS A 237 11.79 8.99 19.32
C LYS A 237 11.04 8.18 18.28
N ILE A 238 11.58 7.03 17.87
CA ILE A 238 10.90 6.13 16.94
C ILE A 238 9.53 5.71 17.51
N LYS A 239 9.47 5.28 18.77
CA LYS A 239 8.22 4.88 19.42
C LYS A 239 7.21 6.03 19.52
N GLU A 240 7.67 7.27 19.71
CA GLU A 240 6.82 8.46 19.69
C GLU A 240 6.24 8.78 18.30
N GLN A 241 7.00 8.51 17.24
CA GLN A 241 6.58 8.77 15.85
C GLN A 241 5.73 7.65 15.25
N MET A 242 5.84 6.43 15.77
CA MET A 242 5.02 5.32 15.31
C MET A 242 3.54 5.69 15.44
N PRO A 243 2.75 5.56 14.36
CA PRO A 243 1.32 5.80 14.44
C PRO A 243 0.71 4.93 15.54
N SER A 244 -0.10 5.54 16.40
CA SER A 244 -0.98 4.84 17.34
C SER A 244 -2.15 4.20 16.58
N ASP A 245 -1.83 3.37 15.58
CA ASP A 245 -2.75 2.38 15.03
C ASP A 245 -2.54 1.10 15.85
N TYR A 246 -3.64 0.52 16.33
CA TYR A 246 -3.60 -0.68 17.17
C TYR A 246 -4.17 -1.85 16.37
N PRO A 247 -3.32 -2.60 15.66
CA PRO A 247 -3.78 -3.75 14.90
C PRO A 247 -4.49 -4.75 15.81
N GLY A 248 -5.71 -5.11 15.43
CA GLY A 248 -6.57 -6.03 16.21
C GLY A 248 -7.29 -5.39 17.40
N PHE A 249 -7.27 -4.07 17.56
CA PHE A 249 -8.02 -3.35 18.60
C PHE A 249 -9.55 -3.43 18.39
N PRO A 250 -10.38 -3.50 19.46
CA PRO A 250 -10.03 -3.53 20.89
C PRO A 250 -9.66 -4.91 21.44
N TYR A 251 -9.58 -5.93 20.58
CA TYR A 251 -9.41 -7.31 21.00
C TYR A 251 -7.98 -7.68 21.36
N TYR A 252 -7.00 -6.95 20.84
CA TYR A 252 -5.59 -7.06 21.20
C TYR A 252 -5.02 -5.69 21.53
N THR A 253 -4.02 -5.68 22.42
CA THR A 253 -3.18 -4.52 22.70
C THR A 253 -1.73 -4.91 22.59
N MET A 254 -0.88 -3.97 22.18
CA MET A 254 0.56 -4.14 22.27
C MET A 254 1.01 -3.77 23.68
N LYS A 255 1.67 -4.70 24.37
CA LYS A 255 2.24 -4.50 25.71
C LYS A 255 3.58 -5.21 25.81
N ASP A 256 4.62 -4.50 26.23
CA ASP A 256 5.96 -5.05 26.47
C ASP A 256 6.52 -5.91 25.31
N GLY A 257 6.28 -5.50 24.06
CA GLY A 257 6.71 -6.27 22.88
C GLY A 257 5.91 -7.56 22.65
N GLN A 258 4.67 -7.60 23.14
CA GLN A 258 3.74 -8.69 22.90
C GLN A 258 2.39 -8.16 22.45
N LEU A 259 1.75 -8.87 21.53
CA LEU A 259 0.34 -8.71 21.21
C LEU A 259 -0.46 -9.52 22.22
N VAL A 260 -1.06 -8.83 23.20
CA VAL A 260 -1.80 -9.45 24.30
C VAL A 260 -3.31 -9.36 24.03
N PRO A 261 -4.05 -10.48 24.06
CA PRO A 261 -5.49 -10.49 23.87
C PRO A 261 -6.24 -9.95 25.08
N ASN A 262 -7.21 -9.06 24.84
CA ASN A 262 -8.03 -8.40 25.86
C ASN A 262 -9.31 -9.19 26.20
N VAL A 263 -9.68 -10.19 25.39
CA VAL A 263 -11.01 -10.85 25.40
C VAL A 263 -11.07 -12.22 26.10
N GLN A 264 -9.97 -12.73 26.64
CA GLN A 264 -9.89 -14.13 27.12
C GLN A 264 -10.70 -14.49 28.38
N ARG A 265 -11.62 -13.63 28.87
CA ARG A 265 -12.47 -14.02 30.00
C ARG A 265 -13.68 -14.79 29.46
N GLN A 266 -13.95 -15.96 30.02
CA GLN A 266 -15.11 -16.81 29.70
C GLN A 266 -16.43 -16.02 29.64
N SER A 267 -16.57 -14.99 30.48
CA SER A 267 -17.70 -14.05 30.47
C SER A 267 -17.89 -13.27 29.16
N TYR A 268 -16.82 -12.97 28.40
CA TYR A 268 -16.92 -12.30 27.10
C TYR A 268 -17.29 -13.27 25.99
N ALA A 269 -16.74 -14.49 25.98
CA ALA A 269 -17.11 -15.50 24.98
C ALA A 269 -18.60 -15.90 25.11
N GLU A 270 -19.08 -16.11 26.34
CA GLU A 270 -20.50 -16.43 26.61
C GLU A 270 -21.42 -15.22 26.36
N ALA A 271 -20.96 -13.99 26.62
CA ALA A 271 -21.76 -12.78 26.41
C ALA A 271 -21.73 -12.25 24.96
N MET A 272 -20.68 -12.51 24.18
CA MET A 272 -20.61 -12.18 22.74
C MET A 272 -21.58 -13.04 21.91
N LEU A 273 -21.98 -14.19 22.43
CA LEU A 273 -23.04 -15.02 21.86
C LEU A 273 -24.45 -14.42 22.07
N GLN A 274 -24.59 -13.40 22.92
CA GLN A 274 -25.84 -12.68 23.09
C GLN A 274 -26.00 -11.66 21.96
N VAL A 275 -27.08 -11.81 21.18
CA VAL A 275 -27.41 -10.92 20.07
C VAL A 275 -27.46 -9.47 20.56
N GLY A 276 -26.67 -8.58 19.92
CA GLY A 276 -26.70 -7.13 20.14
C GLY A 276 -25.80 -6.58 21.26
N THR A 277 -25.06 -7.41 21.99
CA THR A 277 -24.21 -6.93 23.11
C THR A 277 -22.77 -6.62 22.72
N ALA A 278 -22.29 -7.17 21.59
CA ALA A 278 -20.89 -7.10 21.17
C ALA A 278 -20.32 -5.66 21.07
N PRO A 279 -21.01 -4.66 20.48
CA PRO A 279 -20.48 -3.30 20.37
C PRO A 279 -20.27 -2.63 21.75
N TYR A 280 -21.20 -2.84 22.69
CA TYR A 280 -21.09 -2.29 24.04
C TYR A 280 -19.94 -2.92 24.84
N ARG A 281 -19.67 -4.20 24.61
CA ARG A 281 -18.55 -4.91 25.26
C ARG A 281 -17.21 -4.50 24.68
N ALA A 282 -17.13 -4.30 23.37
CA ALA A 282 -15.98 -3.70 22.71
C ALA A 282 -15.67 -2.31 23.29
N LEU A 283 -16.71 -1.48 23.49
CA LEU A 283 -16.56 -0.17 24.13
C LEU A 283 -16.04 -0.26 25.58
N LEU A 284 -16.52 -1.22 26.38
CA LEU A 284 -16.03 -1.38 27.75
C LEU A 284 -14.56 -1.83 27.80
N LEU A 285 -14.16 -2.71 26.88
CA LEU A 285 -12.76 -3.13 26.74
C LEU A 285 -11.87 -1.95 26.32
N ASP A 286 -12.36 -1.13 25.39
CA ASP A 286 -11.70 0.11 24.96
C ASP A 286 -11.52 1.07 26.15
N MET A 287 -12.59 1.37 26.88
CA MET A 287 -12.52 2.23 28.08
C MET A 287 -11.55 1.69 29.15
N GLN A 288 -11.52 0.37 29.36
CA GLN A 288 -10.58 -0.24 30.31
C GLN A 288 -9.14 -0.08 29.83
N ASN A 289 -8.85 -0.35 28.55
CA ASN A 289 -7.53 -0.18 27.97
C ASN A 289 -7.04 1.27 28.02
N ILE A 290 -7.91 2.23 27.72
CA ILE A 290 -7.59 3.65 27.85
C ILE A 290 -7.25 3.97 29.31
N GLY A 291 -8.04 3.47 30.27
CA GLY A 291 -7.79 3.63 31.69
C GLY A 291 -6.44 3.06 32.13
N ASP A 292 -6.11 1.84 31.71
CA ASP A 292 -4.85 1.17 32.03
C ASP A 292 -3.64 1.96 31.47
N ARG A 293 -3.74 2.43 30.21
CA ARG A 293 -2.68 3.26 29.60
C ARG A 293 -2.50 4.61 30.27
N LEU A 294 -3.60 5.26 30.66
CA LEU A 294 -3.55 6.52 31.40
C LEU A 294 -2.91 6.31 32.78
N ALA A 295 -3.17 5.19 33.45
CA ALA A 295 -2.52 4.86 34.70
C ALA A 295 -1.00 4.62 34.52
N GLU A 296 -0.62 3.89 33.46
CA GLU A 296 0.79 3.63 33.11
C GLU A 296 1.55 4.93 32.75
N ASN A 297 0.90 5.86 32.04
CA ASN A 297 1.51 7.13 31.59
C ASN A 297 1.25 8.32 32.54
N GLY A 298 0.84 8.07 33.79
CA GLY A 298 0.66 9.11 34.80
C GLY A 298 -0.36 10.20 34.41
N GLY A 299 -1.42 9.82 33.71
CA GLY A 299 -2.50 10.69 33.25
C GLY A 299 -2.24 11.44 31.93
N SER A 300 -1.09 11.19 31.28
CA SER A 300 -0.79 11.78 29.97
C SER A 300 -1.56 11.09 28.86
N MET A 301 -2.32 11.87 28.08
CA MET A 301 -3.06 11.40 26.90
C MET A 301 -2.12 11.25 25.69
N ASP A 302 -1.22 12.21 25.50
CA ASP A 302 -0.23 12.18 24.44
C ASP A 302 0.99 13.04 24.83
N THR A 303 2.18 12.66 24.38
CA THR A 303 3.44 13.36 24.67
C THR A 303 4.39 13.22 23.50
N ARG A 304 5.06 14.32 23.15
CA ARG A 304 6.05 14.39 22.08
C ARG A 304 7.23 15.23 22.53
N SER A 305 8.44 14.68 22.45
CA SER A 305 9.66 15.41 22.79
C SER A 305 9.90 16.58 21.83
N ALA A 306 9.52 16.42 20.56
CA ALA A 306 9.60 17.45 19.54
C ALA A 306 8.47 17.30 18.52
N MET A 307 7.94 18.43 18.07
CA MET A 307 7.00 18.49 16.95
C MET A 307 7.33 19.70 16.09
N GLY A 308 7.42 19.47 14.79
CA GLY A 308 7.81 20.51 13.85
C GLY A 308 9.15 21.17 14.22
N GLU A 309 9.32 22.40 13.77
CA GLU A 309 10.57 23.14 13.96
C GLU A 309 10.63 23.79 15.36
N LYS A 310 9.50 24.25 15.90
CA LYS A 310 9.48 25.19 17.03
C LYS A 310 8.96 24.62 18.34
N TYR A 311 8.19 23.53 18.31
CA TYR A 311 7.58 22.96 19.51
C TYR A 311 8.47 21.87 20.15
N ARG A 312 8.65 21.93 21.46
CA ARG A 312 9.39 20.92 22.25
C ARG A 312 8.62 20.56 23.52
N ASP A 313 8.78 19.31 23.96
CA ASP A 313 8.20 18.75 25.19
C ASP A 313 6.69 18.98 25.29
N VAL A 314 5.98 18.75 24.18
CA VAL A 314 4.54 18.99 24.09
C VAL A 314 3.80 17.82 24.73
N SER A 315 2.84 18.12 25.60
CA SER A 315 2.02 17.10 26.25
C SER A 315 0.58 17.53 26.41
N ILE A 316 -0.31 16.54 26.39
CA ILE A 316 -1.71 16.67 26.78
C ILE A 316 -1.89 15.87 28.06
N LYS A 317 -2.09 16.56 29.18
CA LYS A 317 -2.29 15.91 30.49
C LYS A 317 -3.43 16.61 31.24
N GLU A 318 -4.38 15.82 31.73
CA GLU A 318 -5.49 16.31 32.57
C GLU A 318 -6.27 17.51 31.94
N GLY A 319 -6.41 17.53 30.61
CA GLY A 319 -7.09 18.62 29.90
C GLY A 319 -6.24 19.90 29.72
N LEU A 320 -4.94 19.83 29.99
CA LEU A 320 -3.97 20.88 29.73
C LEU A 320 -3.05 20.48 28.57
N LEU A 321 -2.99 21.31 27.55
CA LEU A 321 -1.95 21.29 26.52
C LEU A 321 -0.81 22.19 27.00
N SER A 322 0.40 21.67 27.08
CA SER A 322 1.56 22.44 27.52
C SER A 322 2.85 21.99 26.84
N GLY A 323 3.85 22.87 26.83
CA GLY A 323 5.17 22.59 26.29
C GLY A 323 5.98 23.87 26.15
N THR A 324 6.95 23.87 25.24
CA THR A 324 7.68 25.07 24.85
C THR A 324 7.54 25.36 23.35
N TYR A 325 7.48 26.63 23.01
CA TYR A 325 7.48 27.14 21.64
C TYR A 325 8.60 28.19 21.52
N GLU A 326 9.58 27.93 20.66
CA GLU A 326 10.82 28.74 20.56
C GLU A 326 11.50 28.96 21.93
N GLY A 327 11.48 27.93 22.79
CA GLY A 327 12.07 27.96 24.13
C GLY A 327 11.26 28.69 25.19
N LYS A 328 10.11 29.29 24.85
CA LYS A 328 9.18 29.89 25.81
C LYS A 328 8.11 28.89 26.23
N PRO A 329 7.77 28.79 27.52
CA PRO A 329 6.69 27.92 27.96
C PRO A 329 5.34 28.44 27.45
N PHE A 330 4.46 27.52 27.07
CA PHE A 330 3.06 27.81 26.80
C PHE A 330 2.16 26.79 27.49
N ALA A 331 0.94 27.21 27.79
CA ALA A 331 -0.10 26.32 28.30
C ALA A 331 -1.48 26.80 27.86
N ALA A 332 -2.37 25.88 27.52
CA ALA A 332 -3.76 26.13 27.23
C ALA A 332 -4.64 24.97 27.69
N THR A 333 -5.89 25.26 28.06
CA THR A 333 -6.89 24.22 28.28
C THR A 333 -7.25 23.58 26.94
N THR A 334 -7.44 22.27 26.91
CA THR A 334 -7.80 21.53 25.71
C THR A 334 -8.74 20.38 25.99
N LYS A 335 -9.57 20.06 25.01
CA LYS A 335 -10.35 18.81 24.94
C LYS A 335 -9.71 17.79 23.99
N ALA A 336 -8.58 18.13 23.39
CA ALA A 336 -7.82 17.21 22.57
C ALA A 336 -7.30 16.05 23.42
N THR A 337 -7.11 14.91 22.77
CA THR A 337 -6.52 13.71 23.35
C THR A 337 -5.31 13.23 22.56
N LYS A 338 -5.05 13.83 21.39
CA LYS A 338 -3.98 13.45 20.48
C LYS A 338 -3.28 14.67 19.89
N LEU A 339 -1.96 14.58 19.80
CA LEU A 339 -1.08 15.47 19.05
C LEU A 339 -0.88 14.88 17.65
N VAL A 340 -1.23 15.63 16.61
CA VAL A 340 -1.26 15.11 15.23
C VAL A 340 -0.02 15.51 14.44
N GLY A 341 0.33 16.80 14.48
CA GLY A 341 1.42 17.36 13.67
C GLY A 341 1.54 18.86 13.90
N THR A 342 2.30 19.52 13.04
CA THR A 342 2.34 20.98 12.93
C THR A 342 2.00 21.40 11.51
N MET A 343 1.61 22.66 11.34
CA MET A 343 1.42 23.27 10.01
C MET A 343 1.88 24.73 10.02
N LYS A 344 2.39 25.21 8.89
CA LYS A 344 2.69 26.63 8.67
C LYS A 344 1.41 27.42 8.42
N LEU A 345 1.22 28.49 9.18
CA LEU A 345 0.04 29.35 9.08
C LEU A 345 0.29 30.51 8.10
N PRO A 346 -0.78 31.15 7.57
CA PRO A 346 -0.66 32.30 6.67
C PRO A 346 0.14 33.50 7.20
N ASP A 347 0.28 33.61 8.53
CA ASP A 347 1.06 34.65 9.20
C ASP A 347 2.54 34.24 9.45
N GLY A 348 2.95 33.06 8.95
CA GLY A 348 4.29 32.51 9.09
C GLY A 348 4.57 31.81 10.42
N ARG A 349 3.60 31.75 11.35
CA ARG A 349 3.74 30.97 12.59
C ARG A 349 3.58 29.47 12.32
N GLU A 350 4.14 28.67 13.22
CA GLU A 350 3.89 27.23 13.22
C GLU A 350 2.72 26.93 14.16
N GLY A 351 1.63 26.41 13.61
CA GLY A 351 0.46 25.97 14.35
C GLY A 351 0.60 24.51 14.78
N LEU A 352 0.24 24.21 16.03
CA LEU A 352 0.20 22.85 16.56
C LEU A 352 -1.18 22.23 16.31
N ILE A 353 -1.21 21.09 15.62
CA ILE A 353 -2.43 20.36 15.32
C ILE A 353 -2.77 19.40 16.45
N THR A 354 -3.97 19.55 16.99
CA THR A 354 -4.51 18.71 18.07
C THR A 354 -5.86 18.14 17.67
N MET A 355 -6.16 16.93 18.16
CA MET A 355 -7.41 16.23 17.86
C MET A 355 -8.08 15.71 19.13
N GLY A 356 -9.38 15.95 19.25
CA GLY A 356 -10.25 15.36 20.27
C GLY A 356 -11.67 15.18 19.74
N GLU A 357 -12.63 15.88 20.34
CA GLU A 357 -13.96 15.98 19.74
C GLU A 357 -13.92 16.74 18.41
N HIS A 358 -13.04 17.73 18.32
CA HIS A 358 -12.81 18.59 17.17
C HIS A 358 -11.34 18.55 16.80
N PHE A 359 -11.06 18.94 15.56
CA PHE A 359 -9.72 19.26 15.10
C PHE A 359 -9.44 20.72 15.43
N SER A 360 -8.27 21.01 15.99
CA SER A 360 -7.88 22.37 16.37
C SER A 360 -6.43 22.63 16.00
N VAL A 361 -6.17 23.81 15.45
CA VAL A 361 -4.83 24.33 15.19
C VAL A 361 -4.55 25.43 16.21
N MET A 362 -3.63 25.15 17.13
CA MET A 362 -3.24 26.07 18.19
C MET A 362 -2.05 26.90 17.73
N ALA A 363 -2.14 28.22 17.82
CA ALA A 363 -1.02 29.13 17.60
C ALA A 363 -0.54 29.70 18.94
N VAL A 364 0.77 29.76 19.15
CA VAL A 364 1.36 30.37 20.34
C VAL A 364 1.73 31.81 20.03
N GLU A 365 1.22 32.73 20.83
CA GLU A 365 1.53 34.15 20.78
C GLU A 365 2.92 34.45 21.40
N PRO A 366 3.55 35.59 21.06
CA PRO A 366 4.89 35.93 21.56
C PRO A 366 5.01 36.00 23.09
N ASP A 367 3.89 36.19 23.80
CA ASP A 367 3.79 36.23 25.25
C ASP A 367 3.61 34.84 25.90
N GLY A 368 3.54 33.77 25.09
CA GLY A 368 3.33 32.40 25.55
C GLY A 368 1.87 31.98 25.64
N THR A 369 0.93 32.86 25.31
CA THR A 369 -0.50 32.53 25.26
C THR A 369 -0.78 31.64 24.04
N ALA A 370 -1.41 30.48 24.23
CA ALA A 370 -1.86 29.66 23.12
C ALA A 370 -3.34 29.95 22.80
N VAL A 371 -3.62 30.23 21.52
CA VAL A 371 -4.95 30.53 21.01
C VAL A 371 -5.33 29.55 19.91
N GLU A 372 -6.62 29.20 19.82
CA GLU A 372 -7.12 28.41 18.70
C GLU A 372 -7.22 29.30 17.46
N ALA A 373 -6.37 29.06 16.47
CA ALA A 373 -6.34 29.81 15.21
C ALA A 373 -7.37 29.28 14.21
N TYR A 374 -7.55 27.96 14.18
CA TYR A 374 -8.48 27.28 13.29
C TYR A 374 -9.09 26.07 13.98
N SER A 375 -10.34 25.75 13.67
CA SER A 375 -10.98 24.51 14.10
C SER A 375 -11.87 23.90 13.03
N LEU A 376 -12.06 22.58 13.12
CA LEU A 376 -13.07 21.83 12.37
C LEU A 376 -13.87 20.99 13.36
N THR A 377 -15.18 21.11 13.30
CA THR A 377 -16.11 20.39 14.16
C THR A 377 -16.72 19.20 13.44
N ARG A 378 -17.27 18.24 14.21
CA ARG A 378 -17.97 17.07 13.66
C ARG A 378 -19.23 17.41 12.87
N LYS A 379 -19.75 18.64 13.03
CA LYS A 379 -20.90 19.14 12.27
C LYS A 379 -20.50 19.59 10.87
N GLU A 380 -19.26 20.04 10.70
CA GLU A 380 -18.72 20.50 9.42
C GLU A 380 -18.21 19.31 8.60
N MET A 381 -17.55 18.34 9.25
CA MET A 381 -17.13 17.10 8.60
C MET A 381 -16.93 15.94 9.58
N PRO A 382 -16.99 14.68 9.13
CA PRO A 382 -16.62 13.56 9.98
C PRO A 382 -15.11 13.61 10.30
N LEU A 383 -14.74 13.46 11.56
CA LEU A 383 -13.33 13.58 12.00
C LEU A 383 -12.75 12.30 12.61
N ALA A 384 -13.59 11.35 13.02
CA ALA A 384 -13.18 10.20 13.82
C ALA A 384 -12.17 9.27 13.12
N THR A 385 -12.24 9.17 11.79
CA THR A 385 -11.39 8.30 10.95
C THR A 385 -10.53 9.09 9.96
N ALA A 386 -10.50 10.42 10.12
CA ALA A 386 -9.79 11.31 9.23
C ALA A 386 -8.29 11.31 9.58
N GLU A 387 -7.45 11.24 8.56
CA GLU A 387 -6.04 11.59 8.67
C GLU A 387 -5.83 13.00 8.11
N PHE A 388 -4.83 13.70 8.65
CA PHE A 388 -4.56 15.10 8.35
C PHE A 388 -3.13 15.22 7.90
N ILE A 389 -2.93 15.73 6.69
CA ILE A 389 -1.61 15.90 6.08
C ILE A 389 -1.49 17.39 5.74
N PRO A 390 -0.72 18.17 6.52
CA PRO A 390 -0.37 19.54 6.17
C PRO A 390 0.58 19.56 4.98
N ALA A 391 0.35 20.48 4.04
CA ALA A 391 1.17 20.65 2.84
C ALA A 391 0.97 22.02 2.20
N ASP A 392 2.05 22.68 1.82
CA ASP A 392 2.04 23.89 0.98
C ASP A 392 1.79 23.52 -0.50
N LEU A 393 0.52 23.42 -0.90
CA LEU A 393 0.12 22.94 -2.23
C LEU A 393 0.21 24.02 -3.29
N ASP A 394 -0.07 25.28 -2.94
CA ASP A 394 -0.02 26.42 -3.87
C ASP A 394 1.25 27.27 -3.77
N LYS A 395 2.20 26.86 -2.92
CA LYS A 395 3.54 27.43 -2.78
C LYS A 395 3.53 28.88 -2.28
N ASP A 396 2.54 29.23 -1.47
CA ASP A 396 2.46 30.55 -0.84
C ASP A 396 3.20 30.61 0.52
N GLY A 397 3.73 29.47 0.98
CA GLY A 397 4.47 29.32 2.23
C GLY A 397 3.60 29.02 3.45
N ALA A 398 2.28 28.97 3.29
CA ALA A 398 1.34 28.44 4.27
C ALA A 398 0.92 27.03 3.86
N ASP A 399 0.64 26.18 4.84
CA ASP A 399 0.17 24.83 4.55
C ASP A 399 -1.35 24.83 4.35
N GLU A 400 -1.80 24.22 3.25
CA GLU A 400 -3.12 23.62 3.16
C GLU A 400 -3.21 22.35 4.02
N LEU A 401 -4.45 21.95 4.32
CA LEU A 401 -4.74 20.73 5.06
C LEU A 401 -5.43 19.72 4.13
N LEU A 402 -4.75 18.63 3.81
CA LEU A 402 -5.38 17.48 3.18
C LEU A 402 -6.06 16.64 4.27
N VAL A 403 -7.37 16.50 4.16
CA VAL A 403 -8.19 15.69 5.06
C VAL A 403 -8.55 14.38 4.35
N ALA A 404 -7.90 13.30 4.75
CA ALA A 404 -8.12 11.97 4.19
C ALA A 404 -9.32 11.31 4.86
N ASN A 405 -10.51 11.50 4.27
CA ASN A 405 -11.76 10.94 4.77
C ASN A 405 -12.73 10.62 3.62
N SER A 406 -13.98 10.24 3.93
CA SER A 406 -15.04 9.99 2.97
C SER A 406 -16.18 11.01 3.16
N PRO A 407 -16.25 12.10 2.38
CA PRO A 407 -15.32 12.49 1.31
C PRO A 407 -13.99 13.07 1.84
N SER A 408 -13.00 13.18 0.96
CA SER A 408 -11.71 13.81 1.22
C SER A 408 -11.73 15.29 0.81
N TYR A 409 -10.96 16.13 1.50
CA TYR A 409 -10.93 17.58 1.28
C TYR A 409 -9.51 18.14 1.22
N ILE A 410 -9.33 19.20 0.44
CA ILE A 410 -8.19 20.11 0.55
C ILE A 410 -8.72 21.42 1.11
N LEU A 411 -8.22 21.80 2.28
CA LEU A 411 -8.67 22.99 3.00
C LEU A 411 -7.56 24.04 3.08
N LYS A 412 -7.84 25.27 2.68
CA LYS A 412 -6.92 26.41 2.83
C LYS A 412 -7.29 27.26 4.04
N PRO A 413 -6.36 27.56 4.95
CA PRO A 413 -6.62 28.47 6.05
C PRO A 413 -6.78 29.91 5.54
N LYS A 414 -7.90 30.57 5.89
CA LYS A 414 -8.11 31.99 5.60
C LYS A 414 -7.64 32.88 6.76
N PRO A 415 -7.27 34.16 6.51
CA PRO A 415 -6.87 35.09 7.58
C PRO A 415 -7.95 35.36 8.65
N ASN A 416 -9.22 35.08 8.36
CA ASN A 416 -10.33 35.27 9.29
C ASN A 416 -10.57 34.07 10.23
N GLY A 417 -9.67 33.07 10.25
CA GLY A 417 -9.80 31.86 11.08
C GLY A 417 -10.74 30.80 10.53
N THR A 418 -11.19 30.92 9.27
CA THR A 418 -12.06 29.92 8.61
C THR A 418 -11.30 29.11 7.57
N TRP A 419 -11.88 27.99 7.16
CA TRP A 419 -11.35 27.13 6.09
C TRP A 419 -12.03 27.41 4.76
N GLU A 420 -11.24 27.55 3.70
CA GLU A 420 -11.71 27.45 2.32
C GLU A 420 -11.62 26.01 1.84
N ILE A 421 -12.68 25.50 1.21
CA ILE A 421 -12.57 24.23 0.50
C ILE A 421 -12.02 24.53 -0.89
N LEU A 422 -10.76 24.16 -1.13
CA LEU A 422 -10.14 24.26 -2.45
C LEU A 422 -10.57 23.11 -3.37
N TRP A 423 -10.70 21.91 -2.79
CA TRP A 423 -11.11 20.71 -3.51
C TRP A 423 -11.81 19.75 -2.57
N ALA A 424 -12.75 18.97 -3.11
CA ALA A 424 -13.40 17.86 -2.41
C ALA A 424 -13.59 16.68 -3.37
N SER A 425 -13.45 15.47 -2.85
CA SER A 425 -13.87 14.27 -3.57
C SER A 425 -15.40 14.22 -3.66
N GLU A 426 -15.94 13.34 -4.53
CA GLU A 426 -17.37 13.13 -4.62
C GLU A 426 -17.98 12.77 -3.25
N GLU A 427 -19.21 13.22 -3.00
CA GLU A 427 -19.91 12.93 -1.75
C GLU A 427 -20.03 11.41 -1.54
N GLY A 428 -19.57 10.93 -0.39
CA GLY A 428 -19.57 9.50 -0.07
C GLY A 428 -18.53 8.67 -0.83
N ASP A 429 -17.55 9.29 -1.49
CA ASP A 429 -16.43 8.55 -2.09
C ASP A 429 -15.57 7.89 -1.00
N ARG A 430 -15.78 6.58 -0.82
CA ARG A 430 -15.04 5.75 0.13
C ARG A 430 -13.69 5.31 -0.39
N SER A 431 -13.38 5.59 -1.65
CA SER A 431 -12.19 5.07 -2.32
C SER A 431 -11.07 6.09 -2.41
N PHE A 432 -11.41 7.35 -2.65
CA PHE A 432 -10.43 8.42 -2.65
C PHE A 432 -9.94 8.70 -1.22
N ARG A 433 -8.63 8.60 -0.98
CA ARG A 433 -8.01 8.90 0.32
C ARG A 433 -6.58 9.39 0.12
N PHE A 434 -6.27 10.57 0.64
CA PHE A 434 -4.87 11.02 0.69
C PHE A 434 -4.04 10.11 1.59
N THR A 435 -2.78 9.91 1.23
CA THR A 435 -1.86 9.04 1.98
C THR A 435 -0.53 9.71 2.29
N ASN A 436 -0.06 10.60 1.40
CA ASN A 436 1.20 11.30 1.61
C ASN A 436 1.27 12.59 0.77
N TYR A 437 2.20 13.47 1.09
CA TYR A 437 2.62 14.61 0.26
C TYR A 437 4.13 14.73 0.31
N ALA A 438 4.79 14.30 -0.77
CA ALA A 438 6.24 14.17 -0.80
C ALA A 438 6.76 14.17 -2.26
N PRO A 439 8.04 14.51 -2.48
CA PRO A 439 8.67 14.28 -3.77
C PRO A 439 8.80 12.78 -4.02
N VAL A 440 8.45 12.30 -5.21
CA VAL A 440 8.58 10.90 -5.62
C VAL A 440 9.66 10.77 -6.69
N GLY A 441 10.53 9.76 -6.55
CA GLY A 441 11.66 9.54 -7.44
C GLY A 441 12.67 10.68 -7.39
N SER A 442 13.19 11.06 -8.56
CA SER A 442 14.16 12.16 -8.69
C SER A 442 13.51 13.55 -8.76
N SER A 443 12.17 13.64 -8.65
CA SER A 443 11.48 14.93 -8.66
C SER A 443 11.82 15.68 -7.38
N GLY A 444 12.36 16.91 -7.49
CA GLY A 444 12.50 17.79 -6.33
C GLY A 444 11.19 18.44 -5.90
N GLU A 445 10.13 18.29 -6.70
CA GLU A 445 8.81 18.86 -6.47
C GLU A 445 7.91 17.83 -5.79
N PRO A 446 7.32 18.16 -4.62
CA PRO A 446 6.38 17.28 -3.95
C PRO A 446 5.06 17.15 -4.74
N GLU A 447 4.46 15.98 -4.63
CA GLU A 447 3.14 15.69 -5.18
C GLU A 447 2.26 14.99 -4.14
N ILE A 448 0.95 15.07 -4.36
CA ILE A 448 -0.03 14.41 -3.51
C ILE A 448 -0.05 12.92 -3.88
N VAL A 449 0.22 12.05 -2.93
CA VAL A 449 0.07 10.61 -3.09
C VAL A 449 -1.25 10.19 -2.46
N ALA A 450 -2.13 9.60 -3.26
CA ALA A 450 -3.46 9.21 -2.83
C ALA A 450 -3.86 7.84 -3.38
N MET A 451 -4.78 7.22 -2.66
CA MET A 451 -5.54 6.07 -3.12
C MET A 451 -6.77 6.58 -3.87
N ALA A 452 -7.07 6.00 -5.03
CA ALA A 452 -8.19 6.44 -5.87
C ALA A 452 -8.92 5.24 -6.49
N LYS A 453 -10.23 5.38 -6.71
CA LYS A 453 -11.01 4.38 -7.45
C LYS A 453 -10.70 4.39 -8.94
N SER A 454 -11.08 3.29 -9.59
CA SER A 454 -11.23 3.24 -11.04
C SER A 454 -12.16 4.34 -11.56
N TRP A 455 -11.97 4.77 -12.80
CA TRP A 455 -12.86 5.77 -13.41
C TRP A 455 -14.32 5.33 -13.55
N VAL A 456 -14.58 4.04 -13.79
CA VAL A 456 -15.94 3.54 -14.12
C VAL A 456 -16.47 2.51 -13.13
N SER A 457 -15.61 1.70 -12.52
CA SER A 457 -16.06 0.60 -11.67
C SER A 457 -16.75 1.15 -10.41
N THR A 458 -17.81 0.47 -9.99
CA THR A 458 -18.51 0.71 -8.73
C THR A 458 -17.88 -0.03 -7.55
N THR A 459 -16.75 -0.70 -7.77
CA THR A 459 -16.02 -1.39 -6.70
C THR A 459 -15.14 -0.39 -5.97
N ASP A 460 -15.14 -0.46 -4.64
CA ASP A 460 -14.32 0.40 -3.77
C ASP A 460 -12.82 0.02 -3.77
N THR A 461 -12.36 -0.69 -4.82
CA THR A 461 -10.95 -1.05 -4.97
C THR A 461 -10.15 0.22 -5.18
N ARG A 462 -9.20 0.45 -4.29
CA ARG A 462 -8.37 1.64 -4.32
C ARG A 462 -7.04 1.33 -5.00
N TYR A 463 -6.58 2.22 -5.86
CA TYR A 463 -5.32 2.13 -6.59
C TYR A 463 -4.44 3.32 -6.22
N LEU A 464 -3.13 3.10 -6.14
CA LEU A 464 -2.20 4.18 -5.83
C LEU A 464 -2.03 5.12 -7.03
N ALA A 465 -2.12 6.42 -6.78
CA ALA A 465 -1.96 7.47 -7.78
C ALA A 465 -1.27 8.71 -7.20
N GLY A 466 -0.57 9.43 -8.09
CA GLY A 466 0.02 10.73 -7.83
C GLY A 466 -0.83 11.84 -8.42
N TYR A 467 -0.88 12.98 -7.74
CA TYR A 467 -1.65 14.15 -8.15
C TYR A 467 -0.87 15.44 -7.93
N ARG A 468 -1.03 16.38 -8.85
CA ARG A 468 -0.66 17.78 -8.70
C ARG A 468 -1.93 18.59 -8.46
N TYR A 469 -1.88 19.50 -7.50
CA TYR A 469 -2.94 20.47 -7.32
C TYR A 469 -2.82 21.60 -8.36
N THR A 470 -3.93 21.93 -9.02
CA THR A 470 -4.09 23.09 -9.91
C THR A 470 -5.37 23.84 -9.56
N PRO A 471 -5.55 25.10 -10.00
CA PRO A 471 -6.80 25.84 -9.77
C PRO A 471 -8.06 25.14 -10.33
N GLU A 472 -7.90 24.26 -11.32
CA GLU A 472 -8.98 23.46 -11.91
C GLU A 472 -9.27 22.16 -11.14
N GLY A 473 -8.41 21.80 -10.17
CA GLY A 473 -8.56 20.62 -9.33
C GLY A 473 -7.30 19.76 -9.26
N LEU A 474 -7.48 18.45 -9.07
CA LEU A 474 -6.37 17.49 -9.01
C LEU A 474 -6.05 16.93 -10.39
N GLU A 475 -4.87 17.26 -10.92
CA GLU A 475 -4.32 16.67 -12.14
C GLU A 475 -3.54 15.40 -11.77
N GLN A 476 -3.97 14.24 -12.28
CA GLN A 476 -3.29 12.97 -12.01
C GLN A 476 -1.95 12.90 -12.77
N THR A 477 -0.84 12.75 -12.06
CA THR A 477 0.51 12.64 -12.63
C THR A 477 0.83 11.21 -13.06
N TRP A 478 0.43 10.22 -12.24
CA TRP A 478 0.60 8.81 -12.53
C TRP A 478 -0.44 7.97 -11.76
N ARG A 479 -0.62 6.72 -12.21
CA ARG A 479 -1.47 5.72 -11.54
C ARG A 479 -0.89 4.33 -11.73
N ILE A 480 -0.89 3.55 -10.66
CA ILE A 480 -0.57 2.13 -10.67
C ILE A 480 -1.73 1.33 -10.08
N TYR A 481 -2.11 0.24 -10.74
CA TYR A 481 -3.30 -0.53 -10.37
C TYR A 481 -2.99 -1.58 -9.30
N LEU A 482 -2.48 -1.12 -8.15
CA LEU A 482 -2.16 -1.94 -6.98
C LEU A 482 -2.91 -1.44 -5.74
N PRO A 483 -3.62 -2.32 -5.00
CA PRO A 483 -4.28 -1.99 -3.75
C PRO A 483 -3.28 -2.02 -2.58
N LEU A 484 -2.49 -0.96 -2.48
CA LEU A 484 -1.45 -0.80 -1.46
C LEU A 484 -2.00 -0.09 -0.20
N LEU A 485 -1.36 -0.32 0.94
CA LEU A 485 -1.67 0.30 2.23
C LEU A 485 -0.38 0.83 2.89
N ASN A 486 -0.53 1.74 3.86
CA ASN A 486 0.57 2.34 4.65
C ASN A 486 1.69 2.88 3.75
N VAL A 487 1.28 3.73 2.80
CA VAL A 487 2.17 4.26 1.77
C VAL A 487 3.04 5.37 2.36
N GLN A 488 4.34 5.14 2.34
CA GLN A 488 5.36 6.12 2.72
C GLN A 488 6.26 6.43 1.54
N VAL A 489 6.87 7.61 1.55
CA VAL A 489 7.75 8.09 0.48
C VAL A 489 9.03 8.63 1.09
N GLY A 490 10.18 8.16 0.62
CA GLY A 490 11.48 8.53 1.19
C GLY A 490 12.67 7.87 0.51
N ASP A 491 13.86 8.43 0.71
CA ASP A 491 15.13 7.88 0.21
C ASP A 491 15.60 6.72 1.08
N ILE A 492 15.39 5.49 0.62
CA ILE A 492 15.65 4.28 1.41
C ILE A 492 17.06 3.73 1.17
N ASP A 493 17.63 3.90 -0.04
CA ASP A 493 18.96 3.38 -0.36
C ASP A 493 20.07 4.43 -0.47
N GLY A 494 19.76 5.70 -0.25
CA GLY A 494 20.70 6.81 -0.21
C GLY A 494 21.12 7.33 -1.58
N ASP A 495 20.34 7.05 -2.63
CA ASP A 495 20.62 7.50 -3.98
C ASP A 495 20.04 8.89 -4.31
N LYS A 496 19.40 9.54 -3.31
CA LYS A 496 18.73 10.84 -3.39
C LYS A 496 17.48 10.85 -4.26
N GLU A 497 16.95 9.68 -4.60
CA GLU A 497 15.63 9.53 -5.19
C GLU A 497 14.70 8.92 -4.13
N ASN A 498 13.48 9.45 -4.02
CA ASN A 498 12.54 8.93 -3.04
C ASN A 498 11.79 7.71 -3.59
N GLU A 499 11.90 6.58 -2.90
CA GLU A 499 11.09 5.40 -3.15
C GLU A 499 9.70 5.49 -2.53
N ILE A 500 8.77 4.71 -3.08
CA ILE A 500 7.49 4.42 -2.43
C ILE A 500 7.63 3.11 -1.65
N VAL A 501 7.40 3.17 -0.35
CA VAL A 501 7.31 2.01 0.55
C VAL A 501 5.85 1.76 0.88
N ALA A 502 5.39 0.54 0.70
CA ALA A 502 4.00 0.18 1.01
C ALA A 502 3.85 -1.27 1.47
N THR A 503 2.66 -1.61 1.94
CA THR A 503 2.27 -2.97 2.32
C THR A 503 1.07 -3.44 1.49
N ILE A 504 0.90 -4.75 1.39
CA ILE A 504 -0.34 -5.36 0.90
C ILE A 504 -1.10 -5.94 2.09
N TYR A 505 -2.39 -5.62 2.17
CA TYR A 505 -3.31 -6.13 3.19
C TYR A 505 -3.20 -7.66 3.34
N ASP A 506 -3.08 -8.13 4.58
CA ASP A 506 -2.99 -9.55 4.98
C ASP A 506 -1.80 -10.34 4.38
N LYS A 507 -0.87 -9.67 3.68
CA LYS A 507 0.37 -10.30 3.21
C LYS A 507 1.54 -10.10 4.18
N HIS A 508 1.51 -9.06 5.01
CA HIS A 508 2.60 -8.69 5.94
C HIS A 508 3.97 -8.60 5.26
N ARG A 509 4.00 -8.05 4.05
CA ARG A 509 5.22 -7.81 3.27
C ARG A 509 5.35 -6.32 2.98
N LEU A 510 6.58 -5.84 3.02
CA LEU A 510 6.94 -4.53 2.53
C LEU A 510 7.29 -4.63 1.05
N ILE A 511 6.87 -3.61 0.31
CA ILE A 511 7.16 -3.46 -1.11
C ILE A 511 7.78 -2.09 -1.30
N VAL A 512 8.93 -2.06 -1.96
CA VAL A 512 9.68 -0.85 -2.29
C VAL A 512 9.65 -0.65 -3.79
N PHE A 513 9.08 0.47 -4.24
CA PHE A 513 9.01 0.86 -5.64
C PHE A 513 9.94 2.03 -5.92
N LYS A 514 10.70 1.91 -7.01
CA LYS A 514 11.55 2.98 -7.53
C LYS A 514 10.95 3.55 -8.81
N GLN A 515 10.88 4.88 -8.92
CA GLN A 515 10.36 5.52 -10.12
C GLN A 515 11.34 5.36 -11.29
N HIS A 516 10.83 5.25 -12.52
CA HIS A 516 11.64 5.29 -13.73
C HIS A 516 11.06 6.25 -14.76
N ASN A 517 11.92 6.81 -15.61
CA ASN A 517 11.52 7.75 -16.66
C ASN A 517 11.24 7.09 -18.02
N VAL A 518 11.16 5.75 -18.07
CA VAL A 518 10.85 5.03 -19.31
C VAL A 518 9.36 5.19 -19.64
N PRO A 519 8.99 5.68 -20.85
CA PRO A 519 7.59 5.83 -21.25
C PRO A 519 6.99 4.48 -21.66
N VAL A 520 6.86 3.56 -20.71
CA VAL A 520 6.47 2.16 -20.96
C VAL A 520 5.11 2.08 -21.63
N VAL A 521 4.10 2.81 -21.15
CA VAL A 521 2.75 2.80 -21.74
C VAL A 521 2.78 3.26 -23.21
N PRO A 522 3.34 4.43 -23.58
CA PRO A 522 3.51 4.82 -24.98
C PRO A 522 4.25 3.80 -25.84
N LEU A 523 5.33 3.19 -25.32
CA LEU A 523 6.09 2.18 -26.06
C LEU A 523 5.25 0.93 -26.33
N VAL A 524 4.48 0.45 -25.35
CA VAL A 524 3.60 -0.71 -25.53
C VAL A 524 2.45 -0.38 -26.49
N ILE A 525 1.91 0.84 -26.46
CA ILE A 525 0.93 1.31 -27.45
C ILE A 525 1.52 1.28 -28.87
N LEU A 526 2.74 1.78 -29.06
CA LEU A 526 3.43 1.74 -30.36
C LEU A 526 3.64 0.30 -30.84
N VAL A 527 4.04 -0.62 -29.96
CA VAL A 527 4.14 -2.05 -30.28
C VAL A 527 2.78 -2.62 -30.70
N PHE A 528 1.71 -2.29 -29.99
CA PHE A 528 0.37 -2.76 -30.30
C PHE A 528 -0.14 -2.23 -31.65
N VAL A 529 -0.03 -0.93 -31.88
CA VAL A 529 -0.41 -0.28 -33.16
C VAL A 529 0.45 -0.81 -34.30
N GLY A 530 1.75 -1.02 -34.07
CA GLY A 530 2.66 -1.61 -35.04
C GLY A 530 2.26 -3.04 -35.45
N LEU A 531 1.82 -3.87 -34.50
CA LEU A 531 1.29 -5.21 -34.79
C LEU A 531 0.00 -5.16 -35.62
N ILE A 532 -0.91 -4.22 -35.32
CA ILE A 532 -2.13 -4.01 -36.10
C ILE A 532 -1.77 -3.57 -37.53
N GLY A 533 -0.90 -2.57 -37.68
CA GLY A 533 -0.44 -2.07 -38.97
C GLY A 533 0.25 -3.15 -39.81
N TYR A 534 1.09 -3.97 -39.18
CA TYR A 534 1.69 -5.14 -39.82
C TYR A 534 0.63 -6.14 -40.31
N GLY A 535 -0.38 -6.43 -39.48
CA GLY A 535 -1.52 -7.27 -39.84
C GLY A 535 -2.28 -6.75 -41.06
N ILE A 536 -2.57 -5.44 -41.09
CA ILE A 536 -3.24 -4.77 -42.22
C ILE A 536 -2.39 -4.89 -43.49
N ALA A 537 -1.12 -4.49 -43.44
CA ALA A 537 -0.22 -4.51 -44.60
C ALA A 537 -0.07 -5.93 -45.17
N ARG A 538 0.03 -6.93 -44.28
CA ARG A 538 0.10 -8.33 -44.68
C ARG A 538 -1.19 -8.81 -45.33
N ARG A 539 -2.35 -8.38 -44.82
CA ARG A 539 -3.64 -8.73 -45.40
C ARG A 539 -3.84 -8.10 -46.78
N VAL A 540 -3.44 -6.84 -46.97
CA VAL A 540 -3.50 -6.18 -48.28
C VAL A 540 -2.55 -6.82 -49.30
N ARG A 541 -1.38 -7.31 -48.88
CA ARG A 541 -0.43 -8.01 -49.78
C ARG A 541 -0.87 -9.42 -50.20
N HIS A 542 -1.79 -10.04 -49.48
CA HIS A 542 -2.26 -11.41 -49.70
C HIS A 542 -3.75 -11.50 -50.09
N ALA A 543 -4.47 -10.37 -50.07
CA ALA A 543 -5.75 -10.20 -50.74
C ALA A 543 -5.52 -9.95 -52.23
#